data_AF-A0A3D4VB36-F1
#
_entry.id   AF-A0A3D4VB36-F1
#
_cell.length_a   1.000
_cell.length_b   1.000
_cell.length_c   1.000
_cell.angle_alpha   90.00
_cell.angle_beta   90.00
_cell.angle_gamma   90.00
#
_symmetry.space_group_name_H-M   'P 1'
#
loop_
_entity.id
_entity.type
_entity.pdbx_description
1 polymer ?
#
loop_
_entity_poly.entity_id
_entity_poly.type
_entity_poly.pdbx_seq_one_letter_code
_entity_poly.pdbx_strand_id
1 'polypeptide(L)'
;MNGRRRKIETPTGEWAAARPQARPRIGVVLGGGALKGIAHIGALRALEEAGIVPTLYAGTSIGAMIAAAAASGRSATDLTERAKHFRRRDLFRINHMGMLMERMLSRSIYLEAPLRTLCELLVDEGTFDSFKVPLLVTAVDIERGVPLVFGRPGLRDVKVRDAVYASCALPGFFPPGVVGNRVCIDGGTTDNLPIGIAALEVDALIAVDVGMADVPLATGVAEQGFASIFMRAAAMMMHEQQQSVLDHWAAPPLLLVRPPVTHIGPFSFSHVAELIELGYQATQQALGSLDEMLAAPGGVYPRREVRIRVDRALCTGCGICVATAPELMALDREQKAFPLLPIHEFSPADAAFARCCPEEAIRVETSTAAEMSVMGPFV
;
A
#
# COMPACT_ATOMS: atom_id res chain seq x y z
N MET A 1 -9.89 59.56 -4.37
CA MET A 1 -10.38 58.34 -3.67
C MET A 1 -9.33 57.25 -3.85
N ASN A 2 -8.44 57.09 -2.87
CA ASN A 2 -7.36 56.09 -2.89
C ASN A 2 -7.87 54.77 -2.27
N GLY A 3 -8.04 53.74 -3.10
CA GLY A 3 -8.38 52.39 -2.65
C GLY A 3 -7.19 51.70 -2.00
N ARG A 4 -7.20 51.61 -0.66
CA ARG A 4 -6.25 50.79 0.12
C ARG A 4 -6.45 49.31 -0.22
N ARG A 5 -5.47 48.69 -0.88
CA ARG A 5 -5.32 47.22 -0.91
C ARG A 5 -5.09 46.73 0.52
N ARG A 6 -5.97 45.87 1.03
CA ARG A 6 -5.73 45.14 2.28
C ARG A 6 -4.59 44.15 2.03
N LYS A 7 -3.48 44.31 2.77
CA LYS A 7 -2.46 43.26 2.89
C LYS A 7 -3.15 42.04 3.51
N ILE A 8 -3.05 40.91 2.83
CA ILE A 8 -3.34 39.60 3.42
C ILE A 8 -2.13 39.30 4.30
N GLU A 9 -2.32 39.35 5.61
CA GLU A 9 -1.31 38.91 6.58
C GLU A 9 -1.28 37.38 6.56
N THR A 10 -0.16 36.83 6.11
CA THR A 10 0.14 35.41 6.25
C THR A 10 0.23 35.09 7.74
N PRO A 11 -0.51 34.09 8.27
CA PRO A 11 -0.32 33.69 9.66
C PRO A 11 1.09 33.11 9.81
N THR A 12 1.97 33.80 10.54
CA THR A 12 3.25 33.25 11.00
C THR A 12 2.93 32.23 12.08
N GLY A 13 2.55 31.03 11.65
CA GLY A 13 2.37 29.90 12.54
C GLY A 13 3.73 29.46 13.07
N GLU A 14 3.88 29.48 14.39
CA GLU A 14 4.95 28.86 15.16
C GLU A 14 4.84 27.32 15.08
N TRP A 15 4.99 26.72 13.90
CA TRP A 15 4.96 25.25 13.72
C TRP A 15 6.34 24.62 13.48
N ALA A 16 7.42 25.39 13.58
CA ALA A 16 8.77 24.88 13.39
C ALA A 16 9.76 25.46 14.42
N ALA A 17 9.53 25.16 15.69
CA ALA A 17 10.61 25.19 16.66
C ALA A 17 11.33 23.84 16.61
N ALA A 18 12.57 23.83 16.11
CA ALA A 18 13.44 22.65 16.10
C ALA A 18 13.55 22.11 17.54
N ARG A 19 12.95 20.95 17.78
CA ARG A 19 13.05 20.24 19.06
C ARG A 19 14.47 19.67 19.19
N PRO A 20 15.07 19.65 20.40
CA PRO A 20 16.34 18.98 20.66
C PRO A 20 16.23 17.51 20.24
N GLN A 21 17.35 16.94 19.77
CA GLN A 21 17.49 15.68 19.01
C GLN A 21 16.90 14.45 19.71
N ALA A 22 15.56 14.37 19.70
CA ALA A 22 14.81 13.19 20.04
C ALA A 22 14.98 12.16 18.92
N ARG A 23 14.92 10.87 19.25
CA ARG A 23 14.87 9.81 18.23
C ARG A 23 13.74 10.14 17.23
N PRO A 24 13.96 10.00 15.91
CA PRO A 24 12.95 10.31 14.92
C PRO A 24 11.69 9.47 15.17
N ARG A 25 10.51 10.08 15.07
CA ARG A 25 9.24 9.37 15.15
C ARG A 25 9.05 8.59 13.86
N ILE A 26 9.02 7.27 13.94
CA ILE A 26 8.87 6.40 12.77
C ILE A 26 7.43 5.89 12.73
N GLY A 27 6.73 6.17 11.63
CA GLY A 27 5.43 5.57 11.33
C GLY A 27 5.58 4.29 10.51
N VAL A 28 4.78 3.28 10.82
CA VAL A 28 4.69 2.05 10.02
C VAL A 28 3.35 2.02 9.29
N VAL A 29 3.39 1.91 7.96
CA VAL A 29 2.22 1.94 7.08
C VAL A 29 2.08 0.59 6.39
N LEU A 30 0.94 -0.06 6.56
CA LEU A 30 0.66 -1.39 6.01
C LEU A 30 -0.43 -1.28 4.94
N GLY A 31 -0.07 -1.54 3.68
CA GLY A 31 -0.98 -1.41 2.56
C GLY A 31 -2.03 -2.52 2.48
N GLY A 32 -3.08 -2.30 1.69
CA GLY A 32 -4.06 -3.34 1.34
C GLY A 32 -3.49 -4.33 0.32
N GLY A 33 -4.08 -5.53 0.26
CA GLY A 33 -3.65 -6.58 -0.67
C GLY A 33 -4.30 -7.96 -0.48
N ALA A 34 -5.51 -8.02 0.08
CA ALA A 34 -6.19 -9.27 0.43
C ALA A 34 -5.26 -10.22 1.23
N LEU A 35 -5.15 -11.51 0.88
CA LEU A 35 -4.31 -12.44 1.65
C LEU A 35 -2.81 -12.19 1.52
N LYS A 36 -2.36 -11.47 0.49
CA LYS A 36 -0.94 -11.09 0.37
C LYS A 36 -0.48 -10.27 1.58
N GLY A 37 -1.40 -9.60 2.28
CA GLY A 37 -1.15 -8.91 3.54
C GLY A 37 -0.68 -9.78 4.71
N ILE A 38 -0.70 -11.11 4.59
CA ILE A 38 0.02 -11.98 5.53
C ILE A 38 1.52 -11.66 5.56
N ALA A 39 2.09 -11.15 4.46
CA ALA A 39 3.48 -10.70 4.40
C ALA A 39 3.79 -9.56 5.39
N HIS A 40 2.78 -8.77 5.79
CA HIS A 40 2.96 -7.75 6.84
C HIS A 40 3.41 -8.35 8.17
N ILE A 41 3.03 -9.59 8.49
CA ILE A 41 3.48 -10.26 9.72
C ILE A 41 4.99 -10.48 9.68
N GLY A 42 5.52 -10.88 8.52
CA GLY A 42 6.96 -11.00 8.29
C GLY A 42 7.68 -9.66 8.39
N ALA A 43 7.09 -8.61 7.82
CA ALA A 43 7.62 -7.26 7.93
C ALA A 43 7.68 -6.79 9.39
N LEU A 44 6.62 -6.98 10.16
CA LEU A 44 6.60 -6.68 11.59
C LEU A 44 7.68 -7.45 12.35
N ARG A 45 7.90 -8.73 12.04
CA ARG A 45 8.98 -9.53 12.63
C ARG A 45 10.35 -8.89 12.40
N ALA A 46 10.64 -8.49 11.16
CA ALA A 46 11.91 -7.85 10.83
C ALA A 46 12.09 -6.50 11.55
N LEU A 47 11.02 -5.71 11.68
CA LEU A 47 11.04 -4.44 12.41
C LEU A 47 11.26 -4.63 13.92
N GLU A 48 10.60 -5.63 14.52
CA GLU A 48 10.78 -6.00 15.93
C GLU A 48 12.23 -6.42 16.21
N GLU A 49 12.81 -7.29 15.37
CA GLU A 49 14.19 -7.76 15.51
C GLU A 49 15.22 -6.64 15.31
N ALA A 50 14.94 -5.68 14.42
CA ALA A 50 15.76 -4.49 14.22
C ALA A 50 15.62 -3.45 15.35
N GLY A 51 14.76 -3.69 16.34
CA GLY A 51 14.54 -2.78 17.46
C GLY A 51 13.82 -1.49 17.07
N ILE A 52 13.11 -1.48 15.95
CA ILE A 52 12.29 -0.35 15.53
C ILE A 52 11.04 -0.30 16.41
N VAL A 53 10.82 0.85 17.04
CA VAL A 53 9.64 1.11 17.88
C VAL A 53 8.76 2.13 17.17
N PRO A 54 7.67 1.70 16.48
CA PRO A 54 6.80 2.62 15.76
C PRO A 54 6.06 3.55 16.71
N THR A 55 5.98 4.81 16.34
CA THR A 55 5.19 5.83 17.07
C THR A 55 3.78 6.00 16.50
N LEU A 56 3.52 5.37 15.35
CA LEU A 56 2.25 5.38 14.64
C LEU A 56 2.16 4.10 13.81
N TYR A 57 0.99 3.48 13.80
CA TYR A 57 0.62 2.51 12.77
C TYR A 57 -0.49 3.08 11.90
N ALA A 58 -0.41 2.86 10.60
CA ALA A 58 -1.49 3.13 9.67
C ALA A 58 -1.72 1.93 8.77
N GLY A 59 -2.96 1.69 8.37
CA GLY A 59 -3.20 0.66 7.38
C GLY A 59 -4.53 0.72 6.66
N THR A 60 -4.58 -0.03 5.57
CA THR A 60 -5.74 -0.19 4.70
C THR A 60 -6.07 -1.68 4.56
N SER A 61 -7.34 -2.05 4.65
CA SER A 61 -7.81 -3.42 4.47
C SER A 61 -7.09 -4.40 5.41
N ILE A 62 -6.55 -5.50 4.90
CA ILE A 62 -5.72 -6.43 5.68
C ILE A 62 -4.56 -5.71 6.43
N GLY A 63 -4.00 -4.65 5.86
CA GLY A 63 -2.99 -3.82 6.50
C GLY A 63 -3.53 -3.10 7.72
N ALA A 64 -4.77 -2.61 7.69
CA ALA A 64 -5.44 -2.02 8.86
C ALA A 64 -5.63 -3.03 9.99
N MET A 65 -5.99 -4.27 9.64
CA MET A 65 -6.17 -5.35 10.60
C MET A 65 -4.87 -5.71 11.33
N ILE A 66 -3.79 -5.88 10.57
CA ILE A 66 -2.46 -6.17 11.13
C ILE A 66 -1.90 -4.95 11.89
N ALA A 67 -2.09 -3.74 11.38
CA ALA A 67 -1.71 -2.49 12.04
C ALA A 67 -2.42 -2.34 13.39
N ALA A 68 -3.71 -2.63 13.46
CA ALA A 68 -4.48 -2.56 14.71
C ALA A 68 -3.98 -3.58 15.74
N ALA A 69 -3.72 -4.82 15.30
CA ALA A 69 -3.16 -5.85 16.17
C ALA A 69 -1.79 -5.44 16.74
N ALA A 70 -0.90 -4.93 15.88
CA ALA A 70 0.42 -4.43 16.28
C ALA A 70 0.33 -3.20 17.21
N ALA A 71 -0.56 -2.26 16.92
CA ALA A 71 -0.80 -1.06 17.73
C ALA A 71 -1.35 -1.36 19.14
N SER A 72 -1.99 -2.53 19.32
CA SER A 72 -2.40 -3.05 20.64
C SER A 72 -1.24 -3.71 21.41
N GLY A 73 -0.10 -3.91 20.74
CA GLY A 73 1.10 -4.55 21.28
C GLY A 73 1.13 -6.06 21.13
N ARG A 74 0.43 -6.62 20.13
CA ARG A 74 0.62 -8.04 19.74
C ARG A 74 1.91 -8.16 18.96
N SER A 75 2.70 -9.20 19.26
CA SER A 75 3.96 -9.46 18.57
C SER A 75 3.74 -10.17 17.23
N ALA A 76 4.72 -10.05 16.33
CA ALA A 76 4.75 -10.80 15.08
C ALA A 76 4.67 -12.33 15.30
N THR A 77 5.19 -12.84 16.43
CA THR A 77 5.06 -14.25 16.82
C THR A 77 3.60 -14.65 17.11
N ASP A 78 2.85 -13.87 17.91
CA ASP A 78 1.42 -14.14 18.16
C ASP A 78 0.62 -14.11 16.85
N LEU A 79 0.89 -13.13 15.99
CA LEU A 79 0.25 -13.00 14.68
C LEU A 79 0.57 -14.18 13.77
N THR A 80 1.81 -14.67 13.77
CA THR A 80 2.24 -15.85 13.01
C THR A 80 1.46 -17.09 13.45
N GLU A 81 1.36 -17.34 14.76
CA GLU A 81 0.63 -18.50 15.28
C GLU A 81 -0.85 -18.43 14.92
N ARG A 82 -1.48 -17.26 14.97
CA ARG A 82 -2.87 -17.07 14.54
C ARG A 82 -3.04 -17.30 13.04
N ALA A 83 -2.13 -16.79 12.21
CA ALA A 83 -2.19 -16.94 10.76
C ALA A 83 -2.09 -18.41 10.31
N LYS A 84 -1.31 -19.25 11.01
CA LYS A 84 -1.18 -20.69 10.69
C LYS A 84 -2.50 -21.48 10.83
N HIS A 85 -3.39 -21.04 11.70
CA HIS A 85 -4.67 -21.70 11.95
C HIS A 85 -5.77 -21.24 10.98
N PHE A 86 -5.50 -20.21 10.18
CA PHE A 86 -6.48 -19.65 9.28
C PHE A 86 -6.69 -20.54 8.05
N ARG A 87 -7.95 -20.78 7.67
CA ARG A 87 -8.32 -21.53 6.45
C ARG A 87 -9.26 -20.71 5.59
N ARG A 88 -9.27 -21.00 4.28
CA ARG A 88 -10.16 -20.34 3.30
C ARG A 88 -11.63 -20.32 3.71
N ARG A 89 -12.11 -21.43 4.27
CA ARG A 89 -13.51 -21.61 4.71
C ARG A 89 -13.90 -20.67 5.85
N ASP A 90 -12.92 -20.16 6.59
CA ASP A 90 -13.14 -19.30 7.75
C ASP A 90 -13.39 -17.85 7.34
N LEU A 91 -13.04 -17.47 6.11
CA LEU A 91 -13.22 -16.12 5.58
C LEU A 91 -14.25 -16.03 4.45
N PHE A 92 -14.16 -16.93 3.48
CA PHE A 92 -14.90 -16.83 2.21
C PHE A 92 -16.08 -17.79 2.18
N ARG A 93 -17.14 -17.44 2.92
CA ARG A 93 -18.43 -18.14 2.83
C ARG A 93 -19.35 -17.42 1.85
N ILE A 94 -19.63 -18.07 0.72
CA ILE A 94 -20.43 -17.51 -0.37
C ILE A 94 -21.89 -17.32 0.09
N ASN A 95 -22.46 -16.15 -0.19
CA ASN A 95 -23.86 -15.83 0.04
C ASN A 95 -24.75 -16.41 -1.07
N HIS A 96 -24.80 -17.74 -1.18
CA HIS A 96 -25.55 -18.43 -2.24
C HIS A 96 -27.03 -18.03 -2.29
N MET A 97 -27.64 -17.78 -1.12
CA MET A 97 -29.05 -17.39 -1.05
C MET A 97 -29.29 -15.97 -1.57
N GLY A 98 -28.47 -14.99 -1.17
CA GLY A 98 -28.53 -13.63 -1.71
C GLY A 98 -28.27 -13.61 -3.22
N MET A 99 -27.25 -14.34 -3.69
CA MET A 99 -26.98 -14.44 -5.12
C MET A 99 -28.11 -15.10 -5.93
N LEU A 100 -28.83 -16.07 -5.35
CA LEU A 100 -29.95 -16.74 -6.00
C LEU A 100 -31.23 -15.89 -5.98
N MET A 101 -31.58 -15.29 -4.84
CA MET A 101 -32.84 -14.58 -4.66
C MET A 101 -32.77 -13.12 -5.12
N GLU A 102 -31.68 -12.43 -4.84
CA GLU A 102 -31.51 -10.99 -5.11
C GLU A 102 -30.75 -10.74 -6.43
N ARG A 103 -30.03 -11.75 -6.95
CA ARG A 103 -29.26 -11.68 -8.21
C ARG A 103 -28.32 -10.47 -8.22
N MET A 104 -28.54 -9.51 -9.13
CA MET A 104 -27.73 -8.28 -9.22
C MET A 104 -27.97 -7.30 -8.08
N LEU A 105 -29.02 -7.49 -7.27
CA LEU A 105 -29.28 -6.71 -6.06
C LEU A 105 -28.58 -7.29 -4.82
N SER A 106 -27.91 -8.46 -4.94
CA SER A 106 -27.13 -9.03 -3.84
C SER A 106 -26.05 -8.05 -3.40
N ARG A 107 -26.03 -7.73 -2.12
CA ARG A 107 -25.09 -6.75 -1.53
C ARG A 107 -23.63 -7.15 -1.67
N SER A 108 -23.36 -8.46 -1.70
CA SER A 108 -22.01 -9.01 -1.74
C SER A 108 -22.00 -10.48 -2.19
N ILE A 109 -20.82 -10.95 -2.64
CA ILE A 109 -20.54 -12.36 -2.94
C ILE A 109 -20.37 -13.17 -1.65
N TYR A 110 -19.69 -12.62 -0.64
CA TYR A 110 -19.39 -13.28 0.63
C TYR A 110 -20.21 -12.72 1.78
N LEU A 111 -20.45 -13.56 2.79
CA LEU A 111 -21.12 -13.17 4.03
C LEU A 111 -20.23 -12.26 4.89
N GLU A 112 -20.87 -11.41 5.70
CA GLU A 112 -20.20 -10.51 6.65
C GLU A 112 -19.59 -11.25 7.86
N ALA A 113 -20.35 -12.19 8.44
CA ALA A 113 -19.97 -12.85 9.71
C ALA A 113 -18.54 -13.43 9.76
N PRO A 114 -18.03 -14.13 8.73
CA PRO A 114 -16.68 -14.69 8.79
C PRO A 114 -15.58 -13.62 8.88
N LEU A 115 -15.69 -12.53 8.12
CA LEU A 115 -14.75 -11.40 8.18
C LEU A 115 -14.83 -10.68 9.52
N ARG A 116 -16.05 -10.51 10.07
CA ARG A 116 -16.25 -9.93 11.40
C ARG A 116 -15.61 -10.78 12.50
N THR A 117 -15.79 -12.10 12.46
CA THR A 117 -15.13 -13.03 13.40
C THR A 117 -13.60 -12.96 13.29
N LEU A 118 -13.05 -12.79 12.09
CA LEU A 118 -11.60 -12.58 11.93
C LEU A 118 -11.13 -11.28 12.60
N CYS A 119 -11.88 -10.18 12.41
CA CYS A 119 -11.58 -8.90 13.07
C CYS A 119 -11.61 -9.05 14.59
N GLU A 120 -12.59 -9.76 15.14
CA GLU A 120 -12.71 -10.02 16.57
C GLU A 120 -11.57 -10.87 17.14
N LEU A 121 -11.04 -11.82 16.34
CA LEU A 121 -9.94 -12.70 16.75
C LEU A 121 -8.58 -11.99 16.75
N LEU A 122 -8.36 -11.05 15.82
CA LEU A 122 -7.06 -10.41 15.60
C LEU A 122 -6.94 -9.03 16.23
N VAL A 123 -8.04 -8.30 16.34
CA VAL A 123 -8.06 -6.91 16.81
C VAL A 123 -8.70 -6.84 18.19
N ASP A 124 -8.03 -6.14 19.10
CA ASP A 124 -8.53 -5.95 20.46
C ASP A 124 -9.78 -5.05 20.49
N GLU A 125 -10.60 -5.19 21.53
CA GLU A 125 -11.75 -4.31 21.74
C GLU A 125 -11.31 -2.93 22.19
N GLY A 126 -12.06 -1.91 21.77
CA GLY A 126 -11.87 -0.54 22.22
C GLY A 126 -12.06 0.49 21.13
N THR A 127 -11.76 1.74 21.48
CA THR A 127 -11.71 2.88 20.58
C THR A 127 -10.25 3.22 20.25
N PHE A 128 -10.02 4.18 19.35
CA PHE A 128 -8.66 4.52 18.93
C PHE A 128 -7.78 5.04 20.07
N ASP A 129 -8.39 5.57 21.14
CA ASP A 129 -7.67 6.10 22.31
C ASP A 129 -7.25 5.02 23.30
N SER A 130 -7.76 3.80 23.18
CA SER A 130 -7.38 2.69 24.07
C SER A 130 -6.16 1.90 23.59
N PHE A 131 -5.65 2.19 22.39
CA PHE A 131 -4.52 1.47 21.79
C PHE A 131 -3.18 2.02 22.30
N LYS A 132 -2.18 1.15 22.44
CA LYS A 132 -0.88 1.51 23.02
C LYS A 132 -0.08 2.46 22.13
N VAL A 133 -0.20 2.26 20.82
CA VAL A 133 0.40 3.11 19.79
C VAL A 133 -0.75 3.73 18.99
N PRO A 134 -0.67 5.03 18.63
CA PRO A 134 -1.64 5.64 17.71
C PRO A 134 -1.85 4.80 16.45
N LEU A 135 -3.11 4.67 16.06
CA LEU A 135 -3.54 3.85 14.92
C LEU A 135 -4.35 4.71 13.95
N LEU A 136 -4.08 4.59 12.65
CA LEU A 136 -4.90 5.13 11.57
C LEU A 136 -5.47 4.00 10.72
N VAL A 137 -6.78 4.06 10.45
CA VAL A 137 -7.47 3.08 9.60
C VAL A 137 -8.24 3.80 8.51
N THR A 138 -7.94 3.48 7.25
CA THR A 138 -8.64 4.06 6.10
C THR A 138 -9.95 3.33 5.82
N ALA A 139 -10.95 4.07 5.36
CA ALA A 139 -12.20 3.55 4.80
C ALA A 139 -12.78 4.59 3.85
N VAL A 140 -13.87 4.27 3.17
CA VAL A 140 -14.61 5.26 2.36
C VAL A 140 -16.06 5.28 2.79
N ASP A 141 -16.60 6.46 3.10
CA ASP A 141 -18.04 6.67 3.28
C ASP A 141 -18.71 6.58 1.91
N ILE A 142 -19.36 5.46 1.61
CA ILE A 142 -19.88 5.19 0.27
C ILE A 142 -21.07 6.08 -0.08
N GLU A 143 -21.86 6.50 0.91
CA GLU A 143 -23.02 7.36 0.69
C GLU A 143 -22.61 8.80 0.40
N ARG A 144 -21.54 9.27 1.06
CA ARG A 144 -21.01 10.62 0.86
C ARG A 144 -19.94 10.69 -0.24
N GLY A 145 -19.38 9.55 -0.65
CA GLY A 145 -18.28 9.48 -1.61
C GLY A 145 -16.99 10.12 -1.10
N VAL A 146 -16.71 10.04 0.21
CA VAL A 146 -15.53 10.68 0.81
C VAL A 146 -14.62 9.68 1.52
N PRO A 147 -13.28 9.83 1.38
CA PRO A 147 -12.35 9.04 2.17
C PRO A 147 -12.44 9.40 3.65
N LEU A 148 -12.30 8.39 4.50
CA LEU A 148 -12.26 8.51 5.95
C LEU A 148 -10.94 7.94 6.46
N VAL A 149 -10.39 8.57 7.49
CA VAL A 149 -9.25 8.04 8.25
C VAL A 149 -9.61 8.04 9.72
N PHE A 150 -10.07 6.89 10.22
CA PHE A 150 -10.34 6.70 11.63
C PHE A 150 -9.04 6.75 12.43
N GLY A 151 -9.09 7.29 13.66
CA GLY A 151 -7.91 7.61 14.46
C GLY A 151 -7.46 9.07 14.36
N ARG A 152 -7.89 9.80 13.32
CA ARG A 152 -7.69 11.26 13.23
C ARG A 152 -8.64 12.02 14.17
N PRO A 153 -8.29 13.24 14.61
CA PRO A 153 -9.18 14.07 15.43
C PRO A 153 -10.60 14.14 14.86
N GLY A 154 -11.62 13.90 15.70
CA GLY A 154 -13.02 13.84 15.30
C GLY A 154 -13.51 12.48 14.76
N LEU A 155 -12.61 11.52 14.53
CA LEU A 155 -12.92 10.16 14.03
C LEU A 155 -12.31 9.06 14.93
N ARG A 156 -12.13 9.35 16.23
CA ARG A 156 -11.49 8.44 17.21
C ARG A 156 -12.50 7.69 18.08
N ASP A 157 -13.67 8.28 18.31
CA ASP A 157 -14.72 7.73 19.18
C ASP A 157 -15.63 6.74 18.42
N VAL A 158 -15.02 5.71 17.87
CA VAL A 158 -15.70 4.57 17.23
C VAL A 158 -14.95 3.29 17.56
N LYS A 159 -15.64 2.15 17.49
CA LYS A 159 -15.00 0.86 17.75
C LYS A 159 -13.96 0.56 16.66
N VAL A 160 -12.74 0.24 17.07
CA VAL A 160 -11.66 -0.08 16.11
C VAL A 160 -12.03 -1.30 15.26
N ARG A 161 -12.67 -2.31 15.84
CA ARG A 161 -13.15 -3.50 15.10
C ARG A 161 -14.12 -3.16 13.96
N ASP A 162 -15.00 -2.18 14.16
CA ASP A 162 -15.94 -1.74 13.12
C ASP A 162 -15.21 -0.96 12.01
N ALA A 163 -14.28 -0.09 12.39
CA ALA A 163 -13.42 0.62 11.45
C ALA A 163 -12.55 -0.33 10.62
N VAL A 164 -11.94 -1.34 11.24
CA VAL A 164 -11.14 -2.37 10.56
C VAL A 164 -12.02 -3.23 9.65
N TYR A 165 -13.19 -3.68 10.11
CA TYR A 165 -14.12 -4.41 9.25
C TYR A 165 -14.47 -3.60 8.00
N ALA A 166 -14.86 -2.32 8.17
CA ALA A 166 -15.16 -1.44 7.05
C ALA A 166 -13.96 -1.28 6.12
N SER A 167 -12.75 -1.13 6.67
CA SER A 167 -11.51 -1.06 5.90
C SER A 167 -11.24 -2.32 5.09
N CYS A 168 -11.71 -3.50 5.51
CA CYS A 168 -11.58 -4.77 4.79
C CYS A 168 -12.77 -5.10 3.89
N ALA A 169 -13.85 -4.32 3.93
CA ALA A 169 -15.10 -4.62 3.25
C ALA A 169 -15.05 -4.22 1.76
N LEU A 170 -14.34 -5.02 0.96
CA LEU A 170 -14.16 -4.75 -0.47
C LEU A 170 -15.51 -4.72 -1.20
N PRO A 171 -15.84 -3.66 -1.97
CA PRO A 171 -17.13 -3.51 -2.64
C PRO A 171 -17.49 -4.69 -3.54
N GLY A 172 -18.72 -5.18 -3.40
CA GLY A 172 -19.24 -6.36 -4.13
C GLY A 172 -18.74 -7.70 -3.59
N PHE A 173 -17.66 -7.72 -2.79
CA PHE A 173 -17.13 -8.94 -2.18
C PHE A 173 -17.68 -9.14 -0.77
N PHE A 174 -17.67 -8.10 0.06
CA PHE A 174 -18.23 -8.10 1.40
C PHE A 174 -19.27 -6.99 1.56
N PRO A 175 -20.27 -7.15 2.46
CA PRO A 175 -21.22 -6.08 2.74
C PRO A 175 -20.52 -4.84 3.32
N PRO A 176 -20.93 -3.62 2.94
CA PRO A 176 -20.43 -2.39 3.57
C PRO A 176 -20.56 -2.45 5.09
N GLY A 177 -19.55 -1.97 5.80
CA GLY A 177 -19.53 -1.88 7.26
C GLY A 177 -20.21 -0.62 7.76
N VAL A 178 -20.86 -0.69 8.92
CA VAL A 178 -21.40 0.50 9.60
C VAL A 178 -20.43 0.93 10.69
N VAL A 179 -19.96 2.17 10.64
CA VAL A 179 -19.06 2.75 11.65
C VAL A 179 -19.70 4.04 12.17
N GLY A 180 -20.22 3.99 13.39
CA GLY A 180 -21.05 5.07 13.92
C GLY A 180 -22.31 5.28 13.06
N ASN A 181 -22.42 6.42 12.39
CA ASN A 181 -23.55 6.77 11.50
C ASN A 181 -23.17 6.74 10.01
N ARG A 182 -22.10 6.03 9.65
CA ARG A 182 -21.56 6.00 8.28
C ARG A 182 -21.61 4.60 7.72
N VAL A 183 -21.97 4.50 6.45
CA VAL A 183 -21.87 3.26 5.67
C VAL A 183 -20.55 3.31 4.93
N CYS A 184 -19.68 2.38 5.24
CA CYS A 184 -18.27 2.40 4.85
C CYS A 184 -17.88 1.16 4.05
N ILE A 185 -16.96 1.35 3.10
CA ILE A 185 -16.31 0.30 2.32
C ILE A 185 -14.78 0.37 2.46
N ASP A 186 -14.10 -0.63 1.90
CA ASP A 186 -12.65 -0.77 1.91
C ASP A 186 -11.94 0.52 1.48
N GLY A 187 -10.99 0.96 2.31
CA GLY A 187 -10.21 2.18 2.08
C GLY A 187 -9.32 2.13 0.84
N GLY A 188 -8.97 0.93 0.38
CA GLY A 188 -8.12 0.70 -0.80
C GLY A 188 -8.73 1.23 -2.10
N THR A 189 -10.04 1.51 -2.10
CA THR A 189 -10.73 2.20 -3.19
C THR A 189 -10.28 3.65 -3.39
N THR A 190 -9.65 4.26 -2.38
CA THR A 190 -9.16 5.65 -2.44
C THR A 190 -7.76 5.85 -1.88
N ASP A 191 -7.27 4.98 -1.00
CA ASP A 191 -5.92 5.07 -0.46
C ASP A 191 -5.46 3.69 0.03
N ASN A 192 -4.84 2.91 -0.86
CA ASN A 192 -4.38 1.57 -0.54
C ASN A 192 -3.11 1.54 0.33
N LEU A 193 -2.36 2.65 0.39
CA LEU A 193 -1.12 2.77 1.16
C LEU A 193 -1.06 4.16 1.79
N PRO A 194 -1.59 4.36 3.01
CA PRO A 194 -1.91 5.67 3.56
C PRO A 194 -0.70 6.44 4.11
N ILE A 195 0.36 6.58 3.31
CA ILE A 195 1.59 7.30 3.64
C ILE A 195 1.32 8.81 3.80
N GLY A 196 0.44 9.38 2.98
CA GLY A 196 0.14 10.82 2.99
C GLY A 196 -0.43 11.30 4.32
N ILE A 197 -1.45 10.60 4.85
CA ILE A 197 -2.04 10.97 6.14
C ILE A 197 -1.12 10.63 7.31
N ALA A 198 -0.38 9.52 7.23
CA ALA A 198 0.55 9.11 8.27
C ALA A 198 1.73 10.10 8.43
N ALA A 199 2.22 10.66 7.32
CA ALA A 199 3.29 11.65 7.29
C ALA A 199 3.03 12.90 8.13
N LEU A 200 1.76 13.23 8.43
CA LEU A 200 1.42 14.39 9.24
C LEU A 200 1.83 14.25 10.72
N GLU A 201 2.12 13.03 11.18
CA GLU A 201 2.33 12.73 12.60
C GLU A 201 3.72 12.17 12.92
N VAL A 202 4.58 12.00 11.91
CA VAL A 202 5.88 11.31 12.05
C VAL A 202 6.99 12.03 11.28
N ASP A 203 8.24 11.68 11.59
CA ASP A 203 9.43 12.29 10.99
C ASP A 203 10.02 11.40 9.88
N ALA A 204 9.69 10.11 9.86
CA ALA A 204 10.03 9.14 8.82
C ALA A 204 8.96 8.04 8.72
N LEU A 205 8.88 7.39 7.56
CA LEU A 205 7.92 6.31 7.30
C LEU A 205 8.62 5.03 6.86
N ILE A 206 8.08 3.90 7.31
CA ILE A 206 8.33 2.58 6.73
C ILE A 206 6.99 2.08 6.20
N ALA A 207 6.87 1.90 4.88
CA ALA A 207 5.64 1.45 4.24
C ALA A 207 5.83 0.08 3.59
N VAL A 208 4.89 -0.84 3.84
CA VAL A 208 4.89 -2.18 3.28
C VAL A 208 3.74 -2.29 2.26
N ASP A 209 4.09 -2.50 1.00
CA ASP A 209 3.16 -2.65 -0.12
C ASP A 209 3.18 -4.09 -0.64
N VAL A 210 2.08 -4.80 -0.36
CA VAL A 210 1.89 -6.25 -0.61
C VAL A 210 0.88 -6.54 -1.70
N GLY A 211 0.10 -5.55 -2.10
CA GLY A 211 -1.09 -5.76 -2.94
C GLY A 211 -0.97 -5.14 -4.32
N MET A 212 -0.22 -4.05 -4.42
CA MET A 212 -0.23 -3.15 -5.57
C MET A 212 1.19 -2.76 -5.99
N ALA A 213 2.21 -3.53 -5.60
CA ALA A 213 3.57 -3.32 -6.08
C ALA A 213 3.66 -3.51 -7.60
N ASP A 214 2.82 -4.39 -8.15
CA ASP A 214 2.87 -4.79 -9.55
C ASP A 214 1.53 -5.35 -10.05
N VAL A 215 1.27 -5.17 -11.34
CA VAL A 215 0.08 -5.61 -12.08
C VAL A 215 0.54 -6.41 -13.29
N PRO A 216 1.09 -7.62 -13.08
CA PRO A 216 1.83 -8.36 -14.11
C PRO A 216 0.92 -8.70 -15.30
N LEU A 217 1.51 -8.92 -16.47
CA LEU A 217 0.79 -9.37 -17.66
C LEU A 217 -0.10 -10.57 -17.32
N ALA A 218 -1.39 -10.44 -17.63
CA ALA A 218 -2.38 -11.48 -17.39
C ALA A 218 -3.02 -11.89 -18.72
N THR A 219 -2.94 -13.18 -19.06
CA THR A 219 -3.54 -13.76 -20.27
C THR A 219 -4.91 -14.38 -19.97
N GLY A 220 -5.79 -14.41 -20.96
CA GLY A 220 -7.10 -15.05 -20.84
C GLY A 220 -8.08 -14.38 -19.87
N VAL A 221 -7.80 -13.16 -19.39
CA VAL A 221 -8.66 -12.46 -18.40
C VAL A 221 -10.10 -12.28 -18.91
N ALA A 222 -10.27 -12.09 -20.23
CA ALA A 222 -11.58 -11.95 -20.88
C ALA A 222 -12.50 -13.16 -20.67
N GLU A 223 -11.94 -14.34 -20.40
CA GLU A 223 -12.70 -15.60 -20.23
C GLU A 223 -12.97 -15.93 -18.75
N GLN A 224 -12.45 -15.14 -17.81
CA GLN A 224 -12.50 -15.43 -16.37
C GLN A 224 -13.76 -14.89 -15.65
N GLY A 225 -14.73 -14.39 -16.41
CA GLY A 225 -16.01 -13.89 -15.90
C GLY A 225 -15.95 -12.52 -15.21
N PHE A 226 -17.13 -11.99 -14.88
CA PHE A 226 -17.30 -10.62 -14.39
C PHE A 226 -16.43 -10.29 -13.16
N ALA A 227 -16.42 -11.16 -12.14
CA ALA A 227 -15.71 -10.89 -10.89
C ALA A 227 -14.18 -10.80 -11.10
N SER A 228 -13.59 -11.63 -11.97
CA SER A 228 -12.15 -11.58 -12.26
C SER A 228 -11.78 -10.33 -13.05
N ILE A 229 -12.58 -10.00 -14.08
CA ILE A 229 -12.38 -8.79 -14.89
C ILE A 229 -12.49 -7.53 -14.01
N PHE A 230 -13.52 -7.46 -13.16
CA PHE A 230 -13.71 -6.36 -12.24
C PHE A 230 -12.54 -6.23 -11.25
N MET A 231 -12.10 -7.34 -10.64
CA MET A 231 -10.96 -7.31 -9.72
C MET A 231 -9.66 -6.90 -10.40
N ARG A 232 -9.45 -7.32 -11.66
CA ARG A 232 -8.28 -6.89 -12.44
C ARG A 232 -8.32 -5.39 -12.71
N ALA A 233 -9.46 -4.86 -13.14
CA ALA A 233 -9.63 -3.42 -13.36
C ALA A 233 -9.46 -2.62 -12.05
N ALA A 234 -10.03 -3.11 -10.94
CA ALA A 234 -9.87 -2.50 -9.62
C ALA A 234 -8.40 -2.47 -9.19
N ALA A 235 -7.66 -3.57 -9.34
CA ALA A 235 -6.23 -3.62 -9.03
C ALA A 235 -5.40 -2.63 -9.87
N MET A 236 -5.72 -2.47 -11.17
CA MET A 236 -5.08 -1.46 -12.02
C MET A 236 -5.34 -0.04 -11.51
N MET A 237 -6.60 0.30 -11.21
CA MET A 237 -6.95 1.63 -10.68
C MET A 237 -6.25 1.92 -9.35
N MET A 238 -6.25 0.94 -8.44
CA MET A 238 -5.57 1.06 -7.14
C MET A 238 -4.06 1.22 -7.30
N HIS A 239 -3.43 0.48 -8.22
CA HIS A 239 -2.00 0.60 -8.53
C HIS A 239 -1.65 1.99 -9.04
N GLU A 240 -2.36 2.48 -10.05
CA GLU A 240 -2.10 3.80 -10.64
C GLU A 240 -2.29 4.92 -9.61
N GLN A 241 -3.32 4.82 -8.77
CA GLN A 241 -3.55 5.80 -7.72
C GLN A 241 -2.39 5.81 -6.70
N GLN A 242 -1.94 4.63 -6.28
CA GLN A 242 -0.84 4.50 -5.34
C GLN A 242 0.49 4.99 -5.95
N GLN A 243 0.75 4.67 -7.22
CA GLN A 243 1.95 5.14 -7.91
C GLN A 243 1.97 6.65 -8.09
N SER A 244 0.84 7.26 -8.43
CA SER A 244 0.76 8.72 -8.55
C SER A 244 1.21 9.43 -7.26
N VAL A 245 0.88 8.88 -6.09
CA VAL A 245 1.34 9.42 -4.80
C VAL A 245 2.84 9.20 -4.59
N LEU A 246 3.35 8.02 -4.93
CA LEU A 246 4.76 7.67 -4.76
C LEU A 246 5.69 8.44 -5.69
N ASP A 247 5.30 8.66 -6.95
CA ASP A 247 6.06 9.41 -7.95
C ASP A 247 6.27 10.88 -7.54
N HIS A 248 5.34 11.43 -6.75
CA HIS A 248 5.40 12.80 -6.25
C HIS A 248 5.80 12.89 -4.77
N TRP A 249 6.27 11.77 -4.18
CA TRP A 249 6.59 11.73 -2.76
C TRP A 249 7.90 12.46 -2.45
N ALA A 250 7.80 13.61 -1.79
CA ALA A 250 8.95 14.44 -1.46
C ALA A 250 9.45 14.23 -0.02
N ALA A 251 8.57 14.23 0.98
CA ALA A 251 8.93 14.15 2.41
C ALA A 251 7.72 13.73 3.26
N PRO A 252 7.92 13.19 4.47
CA PRO A 252 9.18 12.77 5.09
C PRO A 252 9.86 11.61 4.34
N PRO A 253 11.13 11.28 4.64
CA PRO A 253 11.79 10.17 3.97
C PRO A 253 11.04 8.85 4.25
N LEU A 254 10.90 8.05 3.19
CA LEU A 254 10.07 6.85 3.14
C LEU A 254 10.91 5.62 2.79
N LEU A 255 10.95 4.63 3.67
CA LEU A 255 11.44 3.29 3.34
C LEU A 255 10.29 2.48 2.75
N LEU A 256 10.32 2.23 1.45
CA LEU A 256 9.29 1.47 0.75
C LEU A 256 9.71 -0.01 0.62
N VAL A 257 8.96 -0.88 1.28
CA VAL A 257 9.13 -2.33 1.24
C VAL A 257 8.09 -2.93 0.30
N ARG A 258 8.55 -3.66 -0.72
CA ARG A 258 7.69 -4.38 -1.68
C ARG A 258 8.05 -5.87 -1.70
N PRO A 259 7.41 -6.70 -0.86
CA PRO A 259 7.64 -8.14 -0.88
C PRO A 259 7.28 -8.74 -2.25
N PRO A 260 8.08 -9.67 -2.81
CA PRO A 260 7.83 -10.25 -4.12
C PRO A 260 6.74 -11.33 -4.05
N VAL A 261 5.49 -10.91 -3.92
CA VAL A 261 4.30 -11.78 -3.70
C VAL A 261 3.35 -11.83 -4.90
N THR A 262 3.82 -11.41 -6.08
CA THR A 262 3.00 -11.28 -7.30
C THR A 262 2.51 -12.62 -7.83
N HIS A 263 3.31 -13.68 -7.71
CA HIS A 263 2.98 -15.06 -8.10
C HIS A 263 1.90 -15.71 -7.24
N ILE A 264 1.63 -15.15 -6.05
CA ILE A 264 0.63 -15.69 -5.11
C ILE A 264 -0.72 -15.01 -5.38
N GLY A 265 -1.74 -15.77 -5.72
CA GLY A 265 -3.09 -15.23 -5.94
C GLY A 265 -3.65 -14.54 -4.67
N PRO A 266 -4.41 -13.43 -4.80
CA PRO A 266 -4.91 -12.65 -3.66
C PRO A 266 -5.84 -13.42 -2.70
N PHE A 267 -6.36 -14.57 -3.14
CA PHE A 267 -7.23 -15.46 -2.38
C PHE A 267 -6.62 -16.85 -2.12
N SER A 268 -5.29 -16.99 -2.27
CA SER A 268 -4.56 -18.24 -2.02
C SER A 268 -4.12 -18.37 -0.57
N PHE A 269 -4.52 -19.47 0.09
CA PHE A 269 -4.24 -19.76 1.50
C PHE A 269 -3.15 -20.83 1.71
N SER A 270 -2.61 -21.41 0.65
CA SER A 270 -1.57 -22.46 0.72
C SER A 270 -0.17 -21.91 1.01
N HIS A 271 0.00 -20.58 0.97
CA HIS A 271 1.30 -19.92 0.99
C HIS A 271 1.53 -19.06 2.24
N VAL A 272 0.86 -19.35 3.37
CA VAL A 272 0.98 -18.53 4.59
C VAL A 272 2.44 -18.40 5.03
N ALA A 273 3.16 -19.51 5.17
CA ALA A 273 4.56 -19.51 5.61
C ALA A 273 5.47 -18.77 4.61
N GLU A 274 5.24 -18.96 3.31
CA GLU A 274 5.97 -18.28 2.25
C GLU A 274 5.73 -16.76 2.27
N LEU A 275 4.47 -16.31 2.40
CA LEU A 275 4.13 -14.89 2.48
C LEU A 275 4.83 -14.21 3.67
N ILE A 276 4.81 -14.85 4.85
CA ILE A 276 5.51 -14.33 6.04
C ILE A 276 7.00 -14.21 5.76
N GLU A 277 7.61 -15.24 5.17
CA GLU A 277 9.05 -15.23 4.91
C GLU A 277 9.45 -14.17 3.87
N LEU A 278 8.69 -14.04 2.78
CA LEU A 278 8.91 -13.02 1.75
C LEU A 278 8.79 -11.59 2.32
N GLY A 279 7.81 -11.37 3.21
CA GLY A 279 7.65 -10.08 3.89
C GLY A 279 8.82 -9.75 4.82
N TYR A 280 9.31 -10.75 5.55
CA TYR A 280 10.48 -10.61 6.42
C TYR A 280 11.75 -10.30 5.63
N GLN A 281 12.05 -11.08 4.58
CA GLN A 281 13.26 -10.91 3.76
C GLN A 281 13.29 -9.55 3.07
N ALA A 282 12.18 -9.14 2.44
CA ALA A 282 12.08 -7.84 1.79
C ALA A 282 12.27 -6.67 2.77
N THR A 283 11.76 -6.81 4.00
CA THR A 283 11.92 -5.78 5.03
C THR A 283 13.35 -5.74 5.55
N GLN A 284 13.98 -6.89 5.83
CA GLN A 284 15.39 -6.92 6.22
C GLN A 284 16.31 -6.31 5.18
N GLN A 285 16.07 -6.58 3.90
CA GLN A 285 16.83 -5.97 2.81
C GLN A 285 16.66 -4.45 2.79
N ALA A 286 15.42 -3.96 2.87
CA ALA A 286 15.14 -2.53 2.87
C ALA A 286 15.77 -1.81 4.08
N LEU A 287 15.76 -2.44 5.27
CA LEU A 287 16.37 -1.89 6.48
C LEU A 287 17.88 -1.63 6.32
N GLY A 288 18.55 -2.21 5.32
CA GLY A 288 19.93 -1.86 4.97
C GLY A 288 20.15 -0.39 4.59
N SER A 289 19.11 0.31 4.11
CA SER A 289 19.15 1.75 3.80
C SER A 289 18.51 2.62 4.89
N LEU A 290 18.25 2.08 6.09
CA LEU A 290 17.56 2.83 7.15
C LEU A 290 18.34 4.07 7.60
N ASP A 291 19.64 3.94 7.85
CA ASP A 291 20.47 5.07 8.31
C ASP A 291 20.58 6.17 7.23
N GLU A 292 20.70 5.76 5.97
CA GLU A 292 20.69 6.65 4.81
C GLU A 292 19.36 7.41 4.72
N MET A 293 18.24 6.70 4.82
CA MET A 293 16.90 7.27 4.81
C MET A 293 16.71 8.26 5.97
N LEU A 294 17.10 7.90 7.19
CA LEU A 294 16.93 8.75 8.37
C LEU A 294 17.81 10.02 8.34
N ALA A 295 18.92 10.00 7.59
CA ALA A 295 19.76 11.17 7.37
C ALA A 295 19.22 12.11 6.26
N ALA A 296 18.29 11.63 5.44
CA ALA A 296 17.76 12.38 4.30
C ALA A 296 16.64 13.36 4.70
N PRO A 297 16.51 14.50 4.00
CA PRO A 297 15.40 15.42 4.22
C PRO A 297 14.07 14.90 3.68
N GLY A 298 14.08 13.85 2.85
CA GLY A 298 12.93 13.37 2.10
C GLY A 298 13.31 12.33 1.04
N GLY A 299 12.33 11.87 0.27
CA GLY A 299 12.48 10.90 -0.82
C GLY A 299 12.11 9.47 -0.45
N VAL A 300 12.17 8.58 -1.44
CA VAL A 300 11.83 7.15 -1.31
C VAL A 300 13.11 6.31 -1.37
N TYR A 301 13.21 5.34 -0.46
CA TYR A 301 14.36 4.46 -0.23
C TYR A 301 13.92 2.97 -0.27
N PRO A 302 14.85 2.03 -0.56
CA PRO A 302 16.27 2.21 -0.84
C PRO A 302 16.54 2.80 -2.24
N ARG A 303 17.59 3.62 -2.38
CA ARG A 303 18.01 4.15 -3.68
C ARG A 303 19.13 3.27 -4.25
N ARG A 304 19.08 2.98 -5.55
CA ARG A 304 20.05 2.10 -6.23
C ARG A 304 20.34 2.59 -7.63
N GLU A 305 21.56 2.38 -8.10
CA GLU A 305 21.89 2.61 -9.50
C GLU A 305 21.25 1.55 -10.40
N VAL A 306 20.56 2.03 -11.45
CA VAL A 306 19.92 1.22 -12.46
C VAL A 306 20.33 1.66 -13.86
N ARG A 307 20.31 0.71 -14.79
CA ARG A 307 20.50 0.94 -16.21
C ARG A 307 19.18 0.72 -16.93
N ILE A 308 18.76 1.72 -17.70
CA ILE A 308 17.61 1.63 -18.60
C ILE A 308 18.10 1.12 -19.95
N ARG A 309 17.48 0.07 -20.48
CA ARG A 309 17.71 -0.45 -21.83
C ARG A 309 16.43 -0.41 -22.63
N VAL A 310 16.55 -0.04 -23.90
CA VAL A 310 15.44 -0.09 -24.86
C VAL A 310 15.77 -1.09 -25.97
N ASP A 311 14.94 -2.11 -26.10
CA ASP A 311 14.93 -2.99 -27.27
C ASP A 311 14.28 -2.24 -28.45
N ARG A 312 15.13 -1.77 -29.37
CA ARG A 312 14.67 -1.01 -30.55
C ARG A 312 13.80 -1.83 -31.49
N ALA A 313 13.93 -3.17 -31.50
CA ALA A 313 13.12 -4.03 -32.35
C ALA A 313 11.68 -4.09 -31.86
N LEU A 314 11.47 -4.07 -30.54
CA LEU A 314 10.15 -4.06 -29.91
C LEU A 314 9.55 -2.65 -29.81
N CYS A 315 10.37 -1.60 -29.76
CA CYS A 315 9.88 -0.23 -29.59
C CYS A 315 9.06 0.26 -30.80
N THR A 316 7.77 0.53 -30.60
CA THR A 316 6.85 1.01 -31.66
C THR A 316 6.90 2.53 -31.90
N GLY A 317 7.54 3.28 -31.00
CA GLY A 317 7.61 4.74 -31.09
C GLY A 317 6.35 5.48 -30.62
N CYS A 318 5.48 4.84 -29.84
CA CYS A 318 4.24 5.43 -29.34
C CYS A 318 4.41 6.63 -28.39
N GLY A 319 5.62 6.86 -27.85
CA GLY A 319 5.93 8.01 -27.00
C GLY A 319 5.41 7.95 -25.55
N ILE A 320 4.72 6.88 -25.13
CA ILE A 320 4.16 6.75 -23.77
C ILE A 320 5.24 6.95 -22.70
N CYS A 321 6.40 6.29 -22.84
CA CYS A 321 7.52 6.44 -21.91
C CYS A 321 8.06 7.88 -21.78
N VAL A 322 7.98 8.68 -22.86
CA VAL A 322 8.37 10.10 -22.84
C VAL A 322 7.29 10.95 -22.18
N ALA A 323 6.02 10.58 -22.35
CA ALA A 323 4.91 11.26 -21.68
C ALA A 323 4.88 10.99 -20.18
N THR A 324 5.23 9.77 -19.76
CA THR A 324 5.21 9.36 -18.34
C THR A 324 6.50 9.66 -17.59
N ALA A 325 7.65 9.75 -18.29
CA ALA A 325 8.95 10.08 -17.70
C ALA A 325 9.79 10.98 -18.64
N PRO A 326 9.36 12.23 -18.89
CA PRO A 326 10.03 13.14 -19.83
C PRO A 326 11.46 13.53 -19.41
N GLU A 327 11.77 13.44 -18.13
CA GLU A 327 13.11 13.65 -17.57
C GLU A 327 14.04 12.44 -17.71
N LEU A 328 13.50 11.26 -18.08
CA LEU A 328 14.27 10.02 -18.23
C LEU A 328 14.36 9.56 -19.68
N MET A 329 13.34 9.80 -20.50
CA MET A 329 13.18 9.19 -21.82
C MET A 329 13.00 10.23 -22.93
N ALA A 330 13.50 9.92 -24.13
CA ALA A 330 13.27 10.70 -25.34
C ALA A 330 13.07 9.79 -26.57
N LEU A 331 12.55 10.35 -27.66
CA LEU A 331 12.47 9.69 -28.98
C LEU A 331 13.56 10.25 -29.91
N ASP A 332 14.22 9.36 -30.64
CA ASP A 332 15.19 9.75 -31.66
C ASP A 332 14.51 10.11 -33.01
N ARG A 333 15.33 10.36 -34.04
CA ARG A 333 14.86 10.69 -35.39
C ARG A 333 14.11 9.55 -36.08
N GLU A 334 14.31 8.31 -35.65
CA GLU A 334 13.62 7.11 -36.14
C GLU A 334 12.36 6.80 -35.31
N GLN A 335 11.96 7.70 -34.41
CA GLN A 335 10.86 7.50 -33.46
C GLN A 335 11.11 6.30 -32.53
N LYS A 336 12.37 6.03 -32.17
CA LYS A 336 12.70 4.99 -31.19
C LYS A 336 13.04 5.61 -29.85
N ALA A 337 12.51 5.02 -28.77
CA ALA A 337 12.79 5.47 -27.42
C ALA A 337 14.24 5.20 -27.04
N PHE A 338 14.83 6.11 -26.28
CA PHE A 338 16.13 5.95 -25.65
C PHE A 338 16.17 6.71 -24.31
N PRO A 339 16.96 6.25 -23.33
CA PRO A 339 17.10 6.96 -22.07
C PRO A 339 18.04 8.16 -22.23
N LEU A 340 17.73 9.27 -21.57
CA LEU A 340 18.53 10.49 -21.60
C LEU A 340 19.89 10.29 -20.92
N LEU A 341 19.95 9.45 -19.89
CA LEU A 341 21.18 8.99 -19.25
C LEU A 341 21.22 7.46 -19.22
N PRO A 342 22.41 6.83 -19.36
CA PRO A 342 22.51 5.38 -19.37
C PRO A 342 22.36 4.75 -17.97
N ILE A 343 22.63 5.50 -16.91
CA ILE A 343 22.55 5.06 -15.52
C ILE A 343 21.80 6.14 -14.73
N HIS A 344 20.84 5.70 -13.93
CA HIS A 344 20.04 6.55 -13.05
C HIS A 344 20.04 5.97 -11.64
N GLU A 345 19.78 6.80 -10.64
CA GLU A 345 19.56 6.35 -9.27
C GLU A 345 18.06 6.29 -9.01
N PHE A 346 17.53 5.08 -8.81
CA PHE A 346 16.11 4.80 -8.64
C PHE A 346 15.79 4.29 -7.24
N SER A 347 14.65 4.72 -6.72
CA SER A 347 13.92 4.09 -5.63
C SER A 347 13.00 2.98 -6.16
N PRO A 348 12.36 2.17 -5.30
CA PRO A 348 11.34 1.21 -5.74
C PRO A 348 10.14 1.87 -6.43
N ALA A 349 9.90 3.18 -6.26
CA ALA A 349 8.81 3.90 -6.89
C ALA A 349 9.10 4.29 -8.36
N ASP A 350 10.36 4.48 -8.74
CA ASP A 350 10.71 5.27 -9.94
C ASP A 350 10.61 4.50 -11.28
N ALA A 351 10.44 3.17 -11.24
CA ALA A 351 10.47 2.32 -12.44
C ALA A 351 9.11 2.17 -13.15
N ALA A 352 8.07 2.90 -12.74
CA ALA A 352 6.69 2.67 -13.22
C ALA A 352 6.53 2.90 -14.73
N PHE A 353 7.22 3.89 -15.30
CA PHE A 353 7.12 4.23 -16.73
C PHE A 353 7.48 3.06 -17.65
N ALA A 354 8.38 2.17 -17.21
CA ALA A 354 8.82 1.01 -18.00
C ALA A 354 7.65 0.01 -18.20
N ARG A 355 6.81 -0.17 -17.18
CA ARG A 355 5.60 -1.01 -17.25
C ARG A 355 4.52 -0.46 -18.18
N CYS A 356 4.52 0.85 -18.40
CA CYS A 356 3.61 1.48 -19.36
C CYS A 356 4.01 1.24 -20.83
N CYS A 357 5.13 0.55 -21.09
CA CYS A 357 5.53 0.19 -22.45
C CYS A 357 4.63 -0.94 -22.99
N PRO A 358 3.82 -0.71 -24.04
CA PRO A 358 2.86 -1.70 -24.52
C PRO A 358 3.50 -2.96 -25.09
N GLU A 359 4.74 -2.87 -25.57
CA GLU A 359 5.50 -3.97 -26.19
C GLU A 359 6.65 -4.48 -25.30
N GLU A 360 6.68 -4.09 -24.02
CA GLU A 360 7.73 -4.49 -23.06
C GLU A 360 9.16 -4.20 -23.57
N ALA A 361 9.31 -3.14 -24.38
CA ALA A 361 10.57 -2.76 -25.02
C ALA A 361 11.57 -2.12 -24.06
N ILE A 362 11.15 -1.73 -22.84
CA ILE A 362 11.98 -1.01 -21.87
C ILE A 362 12.29 -1.95 -20.70
N ARG A 363 13.56 -2.08 -20.35
CA ARG A 363 14.02 -2.86 -19.19
C ARG A 363 14.82 -1.98 -18.23
N VAL A 364 14.55 -2.11 -16.95
CA VAL A 364 15.30 -1.46 -15.87
C VAL A 364 16.08 -2.55 -15.11
N GLU A 365 17.41 -2.53 -15.23
CA GLU A 365 18.30 -3.52 -14.61
C GLU A 365 19.14 -2.85 -13.51
N THR A 366 19.34 -3.50 -12.37
CA THR A 366 20.27 -3.00 -11.35
C THR A 366 21.71 -3.07 -11.87
N SER A 367 22.54 -2.08 -11.51
CA SER A 367 23.91 -1.99 -12.03
C SER A 367 24.86 -3.07 -11.47
N THR A 368 24.50 -3.75 -10.37
CA THR A 368 25.31 -4.77 -9.69
C THR A 368 24.78 -6.19 -9.86
N ALA A 369 25.61 -7.09 -10.40
CA ALA A 369 25.27 -8.50 -10.68
C ALA A 369 24.92 -9.36 -9.44
N ALA A 370 25.23 -8.91 -8.22
CA ALA A 370 25.01 -9.66 -6.98
C ALA A 370 23.54 -9.66 -6.50
N GLU A 371 22.69 -8.76 -6.99
CA GLU A 371 21.29 -8.63 -6.57
C GLU A 371 20.30 -9.32 -7.52
N MET A 372 20.78 -9.86 -8.65
CA MET A 372 19.96 -10.48 -9.70
C MET A 372 19.28 -11.80 -9.27
N SER A 373 19.67 -12.42 -8.15
CA SER A 373 19.17 -13.76 -7.77
C SER A 373 18.00 -13.76 -6.78
N VAL A 374 17.66 -12.62 -6.16
CA VAL A 374 16.68 -12.56 -5.06
C VAL A 374 15.47 -11.66 -5.36
N MET A 375 15.59 -10.74 -6.33
CA MET A 375 14.46 -9.89 -6.73
C MET A 375 14.06 -10.21 -8.17
N GLY A 376 12.76 -10.45 -8.38
CA GLY A 376 12.17 -10.51 -9.72
C GLY A 376 12.42 -9.22 -10.51
N PRO A 377 12.26 -9.25 -11.84
CA PRO A 377 12.50 -8.08 -12.68
C PRO A 377 11.70 -6.88 -12.16
N PHE A 378 12.29 -5.69 -12.24
CA PHE A 378 11.55 -4.43 -12.18
C PHE A 378 10.77 -4.25 -13.49
N VAL A 379 9.92 -5.22 -13.83
CA VAL A 379 8.97 -5.17 -14.94
C VAL A 379 7.79 -6.05 -14.59
#